data_AF-A0A2D6M171-F1
#
_entry.id   AF-A0A2D6M171-F1
#
_cell.length_a   1.000
_cell.length_b   1.000
_cell.length_c   1.000
_cell.angle_alpha   90.00
_cell.angle_beta   90.00
_cell.angle_gamma   90.00
#
_symmetry.space_group_name_H-M   'P 1'
#
loop_
_entity.id
_entity.type
_entity.pdbx_description
1 polymer ?
#
loop_
_entity_poly.entity_id
_entity_poly.type
_entity_poly.pdbx_seq_one_letter_code
_entity_poly.pdbx_strand_id
1 'polypeptide(L)'
;MGSVKDLTVDKAATENEMGVGIFKFTDDYSVFDYGKMPDIIPNKGEALCRIAAYNFEQLKELGVKSHYRRIVSGNEMEVNLVRVLFPQKGELQPGMRNYLVPLEVIFRNSLPNGSSVFKRLDKGQTTIEQLGLDHMPEPGEKLEKPIMDVSTKLEPTDRYLTWDEAREIAALTEEQMDELRNTALKVNDYLNKKAASLGMEHADGKIEMALTPENELVVVDVLGTLDENRFLYNGFHLSKQVLRDYYKTTPWYAVIEKEKEEGKGHGEFTVPSKLPEELIELVSNMYKAVTVEWTGEKTWDVPSVAEVIEQYKAFLEANK
;
A
#
# COMPACT_ATOMS: atom_id res chain seq x y z
N MET A 1 -9.34 -7.19 -12.33
CA MET A 1 -8.33 -8.09 -11.74
C MET A 1 -7.18 -7.19 -11.33
N GLY A 2 -6.79 -7.21 -10.05
CA GLY A 2 -5.73 -6.32 -9.54
C GLY A 2 -4.37 -6.71 -10.12
N SER A 3 -3.38 -5.82 -10.04
CA SER A 3 -2.06 -6.10 -10.61
C SER A 3 -1.25 -7.15 -9.84
N VAL A 4 -1.58 -7.37 -8.55
CA VAL A 4 -0.83 -8.24 -7.63
C VAL A 4 -1.73 -9.06 -6.68
N LYS A 5 -3.05 -8.98 -6.87
CA LYS A 5 -4.05 -9.62 -6.00
C LYS A 5 -5.31 -9.92 -6.79
N ASP A 6 -5.72 -11.18 -6.75
CA ASP A 6 -6.96 -11.67 -7.32
C ASP A 6 -8.03 -11.79 -6.24
N LEU A 7 -9.28 -11.49 -6.60
CA LEU A 7 -10.44 -11.67 -5.73
C LEU A 7 -11.37 -12.72 -6.34
N THR A 8 -11.65 -13.77 -5.58
CA THR A 8 -12.77 -14.69 -5.85
C THR A 8 -13.92 -14.36 -4.90
N VAL A 9 -15.13 -14.21 -5.44
CA VAL A 9 -16.32 -13.88 -4.64
C VAL A 9 -17.12 -15.16 -4.41
N ASP A 10 -17.14 -15.64 -3.17
CA ASP A 10 -17.94 -16.81 -2.76
C ASP A 10 -19.39 -16.42 -2.48
N LYS A 11 -19.57 -15.25 -1.86
CA LYS A 11 -20.87 -14.64 -1.60
C LYS A 11 -20.79 -13.14 -1.89
N ALA A 12 -21.66 -12.64 -2.77
CA ALA A 12 -21.73 -11.22 -3.05
C ALA A 12 -22.32 -10.43 -1.86
N ALA A 13 -21.82 -9.21 -1.64
CA ALA A 13 -22.39 -8.29 -0.67
C ALA A 13 -23.74 -7.73 -1.15
N THR A 14 -24.67 -7.53 -0.23
CA THR A 14 -25.96 -6.86 -0.49
C THR A 14 -26.00 -5.52 0.25
N GLU A 15 -27.14 -4.84 0.29
CA GLU A 15 -27.27 -3.63 1.10
C GLU A 15 -27.13 -3.90 2.61
N ASN A 16 -27.67 -5.03 3.07
CA ASN A 16 -27.82 -5.31 4.50
C ASN A 16 -26.95 -6.46 4.99
N GLU A 17 -26.11 -7.04 4.13
CA GLU A 17 -25.28 -8.18 4.48
C GLU A 17 -23.93 -8.13 3.75
N MET A 18 -22.85 -8.31 4.50
CA MET A 18 -21.52 -8.47 3.93
C MET A 18 -21.45 -9.75 3.08
N GLY A 19 -20.68 -9.67 2.01
CA GLY A 19 -20.26 -10.82 1.21
C GLY A 19 -19.07 -11.54 1.84
N VAL A 20 -18.62 -12.59 1.19
CA VAL A 20 -17.42 -13.35 1.53
C VAL A 20 -16.64 -13.61 0.25
N GLY A 21 -15.33 -13.47 0.33
CA GLY A 21 -14.44 -13.80 -0.78
C GLY A 21 -13.05 -14.17 -0.33
N ILE A 22 -12.25 -14.59 -1.31
CA ILE A 22 -10.86 -14.98 -1.15
C ILE A 22 -9.98 -13.98 -1.88
N PHE A 23 -9.07 -13.36 -1.12
CA PHE A 23 -7.94 -12.63 -1.68
C PHE A 23 -6.80 -13.60 -1.91
N LYS A 24 -6.37 -13.74 -3.17
CA LYS A 24 -5.18 -14.49 -3.57
C LYS A 24 -4.07 -13.53 -3.95
N PHE A 25 -3.00 -13.54 -3.19
CA PHE A 25 -1.83 -12.71 -3.40
C PHE A 25 -0.91 -13.39 -4.40
N THR A 26 -0.56 -12.69 -5.47
CA THR A 26 0.31 -13.23 -6.51
C THR A 26 1.76 -12.80 -6.30
N ASP A 27 2.67 -13.53 -6.93
CA ASP A 27 4.10 -13.17 -6.98
C ASP A 27 4.39 -12.06 -8.00
N ASP A 28 3.34 -11.51 -8.61
CA ASP A 28 3.45 -10.40 -9.53
C ASP A 28 3.80 -9.11 -8.80
N TYR A 29 4.38 -8.17 -9.54
CA TYR A 29 4.61 -6.81 -9.09
C TYR A 29 4.27 -5.82 -10.21
N SER A 30 4.11 -4.56 -9.83
CA SER A 30 3.84 -3.45 -10.73
C SER A 30 4.68 -2.24 -10.33
N VAL A 31 5.31 -1.61 -11.31
CA VAL A 31 6.08 -0.37 -11.17
C VAL A 31 5.70 0.61 -12.27
N PHE A 32 5.77 1.91 -11.95
CA PHE A 32 5.49 3.01 -12.89
C PHE A 32 4.15 2.90 -13.61
N ASP A 33 3.11 2.36 -12.97
CA ASP A 33 1.79 2.17 -13.58
C ASP A 33 1.87 1.37 -14.90
N TYR A 34 2.87 0.49 -15.05
CA TYR A 34 2.98 -0.38 -16.22
C TYR A 34 1.81 -1.37 -16.27
N GLY A 35 1.42 -1.89 -15.10
CA GLY A 35 0.56 -3.05 -14.95
C GLY A 35 1.37 -4.22 -14.40
N LYS A 36 0.94 -5.45 -14.68
CA LYS A 36 1.67 -6.66 -14.30
C LYS A 36 2.99 -6.74 -15.07
N MET A 37 4.10 -6.77 -14.35
CA MET A 37 5.44 -6.87 -14.91
C MET A 37 5.70 -8.28 -15.48
N PRO A 38 6.64 -8.42 -16.45
CA PRO A 38 6.87 -9.70 -17.12
C PRO A 38 7.55 -10.76 -16.23
N ASP A 39 8.35 -10.32 -15.25
CA ASP A 39 8.96 -11.20 -14.26
C ASP A 39 8.06 -11.32 -13.02
N ILE A 40 8.30 -12.35 -12.23
CA ILE A 40 7.67 -12.54 -10.91
C ILE A 40 8.74 -12.49 -9.81
N ILE A 41 8.32 -12.18 -8.60
CA ILE A 41 9.16 -12.27 -7.39
C ILE A 41 8.67 -13.48 -6.58
N PRO A 42 9.37 -14.62 -6.61
CA PRO A 42 8.89 -15.83 -5.93
C PRO A 42 8.59 -15.61 -4.45
N ASN A 43 7.47 -16.17 -3.97
CA ASN A 43 6.98 -16.08 -2.58
C ASN A 43 6.59 -14.66 -2.11
N LYS A 44 6.60 -13.65 -2.98
CA LYS A 44 6.12 -12.31 -2.63
C LYS A 44 4.66 -12.34 -2.19
N GLY A 45 3.81 -13.09 -2.88
CA GLY A 45 2.39 -13.17 -2.56
C GLY A 45 2.14 -13.77 -1.18
N GLU A 46 2.81 -14.88 -0.86
CA GLU A 46 2.73 -15.52 0.46
C GLU A 46 3.26 -14.61 1.58
N ALA A 47 4.40 -13.94 1.37
CA ALA A 47 4.96 -12.97 2.31
C ALA A 47 3.96 -11.85 2.63
N LEU A 48 3.36 -11.23 1.60
CA LEU A 48 2.38 -10.17 1.76
C LEU A 48 1.11 -10.65 2.49
N CYS A 49 0.61 -11.84 2.15
CA CYS A 49 -0.56 -12.44 2.79
C CYS A 49 -0.33 -12.66 4.29
N ARG A 50 0.82 -13.24 4.66
CA ARG A 50 1.18 -13.53 6.05
C ARG A 50 1.36 -12.27 6.88
N ILE A 51 2.06 -11.26 6.36
CA ILE A 51 2.21 -9.96 7.06
C ILE A 51 0.84 -9.31 7.27
N ALA A 52 0.00 -9.26 6.23
CA ALA A 52 -1.34 -8.66 6.33
C ALA A 52 -2.20 -9.39 7.38
N ALA A 53 -2.25 -10.72 7.33
CA ALA A 53 -2.98 -11.54 8.31
C ALA A 53 -2.49 -11.32 9.75
N TYR A 54 -1.17 -11.36 9.96
CA TYR A 54 -0.58 -11.08 11.26
C TYR A 54 -1.00 -9.69 11.78
N ASN A 55 -0.89 -8.66 10.95
CA ASN A 55 -1.26 -7.29 11.34
C ASN A 55 -2.76 -7.15 11.65
N PHE A 56 -3.63 -7.82 10.90
CA PHE A 56 -5.07 -7.81 11.20
C PHE A 56 -5.37 -8.42 12.58
N GLU A 57 -4.74 -9.54 12.92
CA GLU A 57 -4.92 -10.16 14.24
C GLU A 57 -4.36 -9.28 15.36
N GLN A 58 -3.19 -8.65 15.17
CA GLN A 58 -2.64 -7.73 16.18
C GLN A 58 -3.51 -6.48 16.37
N LEU A 59 -4.02 -5.90 15.29
CA LEU A 59 -4.88 -4.71 15.35
C LEU A 59 -6.25 -5.01 15.97
N LYS A 60 -6.76 -6.22 15.79
CA LYS A 60 -8.00 -6.67 16.45
C LYS A 60 -7.86 -6.66 17.98
N GLU A 61 -6.73 -7.09 18.52
CA GLU A 61 -6.42 -6.99 19.96
C GLU A 61 -6.34 -5.53 20.44
N LEU A 62 -5.99 -4.61 19.54
CA LEU A 62 -6.05 -3.17 19.80
C LEU A 62 -7.45 -2.57 19.59
N GLY A 63 -8.46 -3.37 19.24
CA GLY A 63 -9.84 -2.91 19.03
C GLY A 63 -10.08 -2.24 17.68
N VAL A 64 -9.22 -2.46 16.68
CA VAL A 64 -9.47 -2.04 15.29
C VAL A 64 -10.16 -3.17 14.55
N LYS A 65 -11.37 -2.92 14.06
CA LYS A 65 -12.14 -3.90 13.29
C LYS A 65 -11.64 -3.96 11.85
N SER A 66 -11.73 -5.14 11.24
CA SER A 66 -11.34 -5.35 9.85
C SER A 66 -12.24 -6.35 9.15
N HIS A 67 -12.11 -6.43 7.83
CA HIS A 67 -12.77 -7.46 7.04
C HIS A 67 -12.10 -8.83 7.08
N TYR A 68 -10.92 -8.95 7.71
CA TYR A 68 -10.14 -10.18 7.71
C TYR A 68 -10.87 -11.28 8.51
N ARG A 69 -10.93 -12.49 7.95
CA ARG A 69 -11.57 -13.63 8.61
C ARG A 69 -10.56 -14.68 9.04
N ARG A 70 -9.69 -15.13 8.12
CA ARG A 70 -8.64 -16.14 8.36
C ARG A 70 -7.74 -16.33 7.14
N ILE A 71 -6.57 -16.91 7.34
CA ILE A 71 -5.78 -17.51 6.26
C ILE A 71 -6.46 -18.80 5.77
N VAL A 72 -6.45 -19.03 4.46
CA VAL A 72 -6.95 -20.25 3.80
C VAL A 72 -5.79 -21.12 3.31
N SER A 73 -4.78 -20.49 2.72
CA SER A 73 -3.53 -21.13 2.29
C SER A 73 -2.39 -20.08 2.34
N GLY A 74 -1.13 -20.45 2.08
CA GLY A 74 0.02 -19.56 2.26
C GLY A 74 -0.18 -18.14 1.68
N ASN A 75 -0.73 -18.04 0.47
CA ASN A 75 -0.98 -16.79 -0.22
C ASN A 75 -2.47 -16.44 -0.39
N GLU A 76 -3.37 -17.08 0.36
CA GLU A 76 -4.81 -16.82 0.27
C GLU A 76 -5.42 -16.53 1.64
N MET A 77 -6.24 -15.49 1.74
CA MET A 77 -7.03 -15.19 2.93
C MET A 77 -8.50 -14.99 2.59
N GLU A 78 -9.35 -15.42 3.51
CA GLU A 78 -10.80 -15.19 3.46
C GLU A 78 -11.11 -13.84 4.11
N VAL A 79 -11.94 -13.05 3.43
CA VAL A 79 -12.33 -11.70 3.85
C VAL A 79 -13.82 -11.48 3.70
N ASN A 80 -14.38 -10.62 4.54
CA ASN A 80 -15.71 -10.05 4.32
C ASN A 80 -15.63 -9.05 3.16
N LEU A 81 -16.69 -9.01 2.36
CA LEU A 81 -16.82 -8.07 1.25
C LEU A 81 -17.96 -7.09 1.52
N VAL A 82 -17.80 -5.87 1.05
CA VAL A 82 -18.82 -4.84 1.03
C VAL A 82 -19.17 -4.49 -0.42
N ARG A 83 -20.23 -3.71 -0.64
CA ARG A 83 -20.54 -3.25 -1.99
C ARG A 83 -19.47 -2.26 -2.48
N VAL A 84 -19.12 -2.33 -3.76
CA VAL A 84 -18.28 -1.31 -4.40
C VAL A 84 -19.22 -0.41 -5.19
N LEU A 85 -19.42 0.81 -4.68
CA LEU A 85 -20.30 1.83 -5.26
C LEU A 85 -19.43 2.96 -5.80
N PHE A 86 -19.65 3.36 -7.05
CA PHE A 86 -18.83 4.37 -7.74
C PHE A 86 -19.46 5.78 -7.61
N PRO A 87 -18.86 6.71 -6.83
CA PRO A 87 -19.41 8.06 -6.64
C PRO A 87 -19.56 8.83 -7.95
N GLN A 88 -18.62 8.68 -8.88
CA GLN A 88 -18.62 9.32 -10.20
C GLN A 88 -19.77 8.84 -11.11
N LYS A 89 -20.45 7.75 -10.74
CA LYS A 89 -21.66 7.25 -11.42
C LYS A 89 -22.95 7.59 -10.66
N GLY A 90 -22.86 8.30 -9.53
CA GLY A 90 -23.99 8.62 -8.67
C GLY A 90 -24.51 7.42 -7.85
N GLU A 91 -23.71 6.37 -7.69
CA GLU A 91 -24.11 5.13 -7.01
C GLU A 91 -24.02 5.22 -5.47
N LEU A 92 -23.32 6.23 -4.94
CA LEU A 92 -23.13 6.44 -3.51
C LEU A 92 -23.83 7.72 -3.05
N GLN A 93 -24.62 7.62 -1.98
CA GLN A 93 -25.38 8.73 -1.41
C GLN A 93 -25.31 8.71 0.13
N PRO A 94 -25.45 9.87 0.81
CA PRO A 94 -25.50 9.94 2.26
C PRO A 94 -26.56 9.01 2.86
N GLY A 95 -26.20 8.34 3.96
CA GLY A 95 -27.09 7.41 4.68
C GLY A 95 -27.06 5.96 4.18
N MET A 96 -26.38 5.67 3.07
CA MET A 96 -26.10 4.30 2.64
C MET A 96 -25.15 3.58 3.60
N ARG A 97 -25.17 2.25 3.57
CA ARG A 97 -24.35 1.36 4.41
C ARG A 97 -23.78 0.19 3.59
N ASN A 98 -22.88 -0.57 4.20
CA ASN A 98 -22.26 -1.74 3.58
C ASN A 98 -21.56 -1.43 2.23
N TYR A 99 -20.61 -0.50 2.24
CA TYR A 99 -19.87 -0.10 1.05
C TYR A 99 -18.39 0.20 1.34
N LEU A 100 -17.56 0.04 0.31
CA LEU A 100 -16.15 0.45 0.33
C LEU A 100 -16.08 1.98 0.34
N VAL A 101 -15.42 2.55 1.35
CA VAL A 101 -15.17 4.00 1.37
C VAL A 101 -14.25 4.31 0.18
N PRO A 102 -14.64 5.20 -0.75
CA PRO A 102 -13.93 5.44 -2.00
C PRO A 102 -12.69 6.34 -1.81
N LEU A 103 -11.90 6.06 -0.78
CA LEU A 103 -10.74 6.84 -0.37
C LEU A 103 -9.56 5.92 -0.04
N GLU A 104 -8.36 6.34 -0.40
CA GLU A 104 -7.13 5.85 0.20
C GLU A 104 -6.69 6.84 1.29
N VAL A 105 -6.56 6.36 2.53
CA VAL A 105 -6.14 7.20 3.67
C VAL A 105 -4.66 7.00 3.88
N ILE A 106 -3.88 8.06 3.66
CA ILE A 106 -2.42 8.01 3.63
C ILE A 106 -1.87 8.68 4.88
N PHE A 107 -0.93 8.05 5.55
CA PHE A 107 -0.17 8.64 6.66
C PHE A 107 1.31 8.70 6.31
N ARG A 108 1.99 9.77 6.69
CA ARG A 108 3.40 10.00 6.43
C ARG A 108 4.13 10.39 7.71
N ASN A 109 5.13 9.61 8.11
CA ASN A 109 6.02 9.87 9.25
C ASN A 109 7.35 10.49 8.80
N SER A 110 7.72 10.32 7.54
CA SER A 110 8.84 11.02 6.90
C SER A 110 8.55 11.27 5.42
N LEU A 111 9.38 12.11 4.79
CA LEU A 111 9.23 12.50 3.39
C LEU A 111 10.42 12.00 2.56
N PRO A 112 10.49 10.69 2.23
CA PRO A 112 11.61 10.17 1.46
C PRO A 112 11.66 10.77 0.05
N ASN A 113 12.82 10.66 -0.59
CA ASN A 113 12.99 11.01 -2.00
C ASN A 113 11.88 10.40 -2.86
N GLY A 114 11.28 11.22 -3.72
CA GLY A 114 10.14 10.79 -4.55
C GLY A 114 8.78 10.75 -3.85
N SER A 115 8.66 11.26 -2.61
CA SER A 115 7.34 11.56 -2.03
C SER A 115 6.54 12.48 -2.94
N SER A 116 5.26 12.17 -3.15
CA SER A 116 4.34 12.97 -3.97
C SER A 116 4.14 14.38 -3.44
N VAL A 117 4.39 14.60 -2.14
CA VAL A 117 4.35 15.91 -1.47
C VAL A 117 5.23 16.93 -2.19
N PHE A 118 6.47 16.59 -2.55
CA PHE A 118 7.38 17.52 -3.22
C PHE A 118 6.84 17.98 -4.58
N LYS A 119 6.37 17.04 -5.40
CA LYS A 119 5.79 17.34 -6.72
C LYS A 119 4.51 18.17 -6.60
N ARG A 120 3.69 17.93 -5.57
CA ARG A 120 2.46 18.69 -5.31
C ARG A 120 2.75 20.12 -4.85
N LEU A 121 3.74 20.31 -3.98
CA LEU A 121 4.19 21.64 -3.54
C LEU A 121 4.74 22.46 -4.71
N ASP A 122 5.63 21.87 -5.52
CA ASP A 122 6.23 22.51 -6.70
C ASP A 122 5.17 22.96 -7.72
N LYS A 123 4.13 22.13 -7.92
CA LYS A 123 3.01 22.44 -8.83
C LYS A 123 1.93 23.34 -8.22
N GLY A 124 2.06 23.77 -6.96
CA GLY A 124 1.04 24.54 -6.25
C GLY A 124 -0.28 23.79 -6.04
N GLN A 125 -0.26 22.46 -6.07
CA GLN A 125 -1.44 21.60 -5.85
C GLN A 125 -1.74 21.39 -4.36
N THR A 126 -0.80 21.77 -3.49
CA THR A 126 -0.93 21.77 -2.03
C THR A 126 -0.05 22.87 -1.47
N THR A 127 -0.30 23.31 -0.25
CA THR A 127 0.60 24.22 0.50
C THR A 127 1.19 23.54 1.73
N ILE A 128 2.22 24.13 2.34
CA ILE A 128 2.80 23.62 3.59
C ILE A 128 1.77 23.67 4.73
N GLU A 129 0.93 24.70 4.77
CA GLU A 129 -0.11 24.86 5.79
C GLU A 129 -1.19 23.77 5.65
N GLN A 130 -1.58 23.42 4.42
CA GLN A 130 -2.52 22.32 4.17
C GLN A 130 -1.96 20.96 4.60
N LEU A 131 -0.64 20.80 4.57
CA LEU A 131 0.05 19.61 5.05
C LEU A 131 0.32 19.67 6.57
N GLY A 132 0.02 20.78 7.25
CA GLY A 132 0.32 20.98 8.66
C GLY A 132 1.80 21.20 8.95
N LEU A 133 2.56 21.65 7.95
CA LEU A 133 3.98 22.00 8.05
C LEU A 133 4.16 23.51 8.28
N ASP A 134 5.24 23.88 8.97
CA ASP A 134 5.63 25.27 9.24
C ASP A 134 6.83 25.75 8.40
N HIS A 135 7.40 24.85 7.58
CA HIS A 135 8.48 25.15 6.65
C HIS A 135 8.37 24.28 5.38
N MET A 136 9.17 24.64 4.37
CA MET A 136 9.31 23.80 3.18
C MET A 136 10.10 22.55 3.54
N PRO A 137 9.54 21.35 3.34
CA PRO A 137 10.20 20.13 3.76
C PRO A 137 11.39 19.78 2.84
N GLU A 138 12.34 19.03 3.39
CA GLU A 138 13.47 18.47 2.63
C GLU A 138 13.34 16.95 2.41
N PRO A 139 13.89 16.39 1.31
CA PRO A 139 13.87 14.95 1.11
C PRO A 139 14.62 14.18 2.21
N GLY A 140 13.94 13.20 2.80
CA GLY A 140 14.42 12.40 3.92
C GLY A 140 14.03 12.96 5.29
N GLU A 141 13.37 14.12 5.35
CA GLU A 141 12.95 14.73 6.61
C GLU A 141 12.00 13.83 7.40
N LYS A 142 12.31 13.64 8.69
CA LYS A 142 11.44 12.96 9.66
C LYS A 142 10.51 13.99 10.30
N LEU A 143 9.23 13.65 10.36
CA LEU A 143 8.19 14.56 10.82
C LEU A 143 7.95 14.37 12.31
N GLU A 144 7.77 15.46 13.05
CA GLU A 144 7.43 15.39 14.48
C GLU A 144 6.04 14.75 14.69
N LYS A 145 5.11 15.06 13.77
CA LYS A 145 3.75 14.50 13.74
C LYS A 145 3.47 13.98 12.35
N PRO A 146 2.76 12.84 12.23
CA PRO A 146 2.45 12.31 10.92
C PRO A 146 1.53 13.26 10.15
N ILE A 147 1.84 13.47 8.87
CA ILE A 147 0.91 14.12 7.94
C ILE A 147 -0.13 13.09 7.54
N MET A 148 -1.39 13.48 7.54
CA MET A 148 -2.44 12.69 6.90
C MET A 148 -2.84 13.32 5.57
N ASP A 149 -2.82 12.50 4.53
CA ASP A 149 -3.28 12.79 3.18
C ASP A 149 -4.47 11.88 2.86
N VAL A 150 -5.25 12.26 1.86
CA VAL A 150 -6.33 11.43 1.33
C VAL A 150 -6.36 11.56 -0.19
N SER A 151 -6.57 10.43 -0.87
CA SER A 151 -6.84 10.41 -2.31
C SER A 151 -8.11 9.63 -2.62
N THR A 152 -8.62 9.82 -3.84
CA THR A 152 -9.71 8.98 -4.34
C THR A 152 -9.28 7.52 -4.42
N LYS A 153 -10.29 6.66 -4.36
CA LYS A 153 -10.24 5.26 -4.79
C LYS A 153 -11.37 5.05 -5.79
N LEU A 154 -11.20 4.09 -6.71
CA LEU A 154 -12.19 3.71 -7.74
C LEU A 154 -12.28 4.67 -8.95
N GLU A 155 -11.45 5.70 -9.00
CA GLU A 155 -11.22 6.49 -10.22
C GLU A 155 -10.16 5.82 -11.10
N PRO A 156 -10.10 6.10 -12.42
CA PRO A 156 -9.05 5.58 -13.29
C PRO A 156 -7.63 5.98 -12.85
N THR A 157 -7.51 7.19 -12.28
CA THR A 157 -6.28 7.73 -11.70
C THR A 157 -6.63 8.36 -10.37
N ASP A 158 -5.99 7.92 -9.30
CA ASP A 158 -6.23 8.49 -7.98
C ASP A 158 -5.72 9.94 -7.92
N ARG A 159 -6.53 10.81 -7.32
CA ARG A 159 -6.21 12.23 -7.13
C ARG A 159 -6.32 12.58 -5.65
N TYR A 160 -5.44 13.47 -5.20
CA TYR A 160 -5.47 13.96 -3.82
C TYR A 160 -6.66 14.90 -3.61
N LEU A 161 -7.23 14.85 -2.42
CA LEU A 161 -8.42 15.60 -2.03
C LEU A 161 -8.15 16.47 -0.81
N THR A 162 -8.97 17.49 -0.62
CA THR A 162 -9.14 18.08 0.71
C THR A 162 -9.98 17.15 1.59
N TRP A 163 -9.90 17.29 2.91
CA TRP A 163 -10.71 16.48 3.82
C TRP A 163 -12.22 16.73 3.66
N ASP A 164 -12.62 17.96 3.32
CA ASP A 164 -14.01 18.29 3.04
C ASP A 164 -14.51 17.59 1.76
N GLU A 165 -13.71 17.63 0.69
CA GLU A 165 -14.04 16.94 -0.56
C GLU A 165 -14.07 15.42 -0.37
N ALA A 166 -13.13 14.86 0.40
CA ALA A 166 -13.10 13.45 0.74
C ALA A 166 -14.37 13.02 1.49
N ARG A 167 -14.83 13.82 2.46
CA ARG A 167 -16.08 13.56 3.19
C ARG A 167 -17.30 13.52 2.26
N GLU A 168 -17.39 14.49 1.35
CA GLU A 168 -18.48 14.58 0.38
C GLU A 168 -18.51 13.39 -0.58
N ILE A 169 -17.37 13.07 -1.21
CA ILE A 169 -17.26 11.95 -2.15
C ILE A 169 -17.52 10.61 -1.46
N ALA A 170 -17.07 10.45 -0.22
CA ALA A 170 -17.26 9.24 0.56
C ALA A 170 -18.65 9.12 1.19
N ALA A 171 -19.50 10.16 1.10
CA ALA A 171 -20.82 10.19 1.73
C ALA A 171 -20.78 9.88 3.24
N LEU A 172 -19.70 10.33 3.92
CA LEU A 172 -19.49 10.13 5.35
C LEU A 172 -20.00 11.30 6.18
N THR A 173 -20.44 11.00 7.40
CA THR A 173 -20.70 12.02 8.42
C THR A 173 -19.39 12.55 9.01
N GLU A 174 -19.43 13.69 9.71
CA GLU A 174 -18.26 14.24 10.41
C GLU A 174 -17.69 13.24 11.45
N GLU A 175 -18.57 12.57 12.20
CA GLU A 175 -18.16 11.58 13.20
C GLU A 175 -17.44 10.39 12.55
N GLN A 176 -17.92 9.91 11.41
CA GLN A 176 -17.26 8.85 10.65
C GLN A 176 -15.92 9.32 10.07
N MET A 177 -15.81 10.57 9.65
CA MET A 177 -14.52 11.13 9.21
C MET A 177 -13.51 11.22 10.35
N ASP A 178 -13.95 11.57 11.56
CA ASP A 178 -13.12 11.56 12.76
C ASP A 178 -12.67 10.13 13.10
N GLU A 179 -13.59 9.17 13.08
CA GLU A 179 -13.28 7.76 13.33
C GLU A 179 -12.30 7.19 12.29
N LEU A 180 -12.48 7.53 11.01
CA LEU A 180 -11.58 7.14 9.91
C LEU A 180 -10.15 7.66 10.16
N ARG A 181 -10.01 8.95 10.49
CA ARG A 181 -8.72 9.58 10.80
C ARG A 181 -8.06 8.97 12.04
N ASN A 182 -8.84 8.78 13.11
CA ASN A 182 -8.36 8.18 14.34
C ASN A 182 -7.91 6.72 14.14
N THR A 183 -8.65 5.95 13.33
CA THR A 183 -8.28 4.57 12.98
C THR A 183 -6.99 4.54 12.18
N ALA A 184 -6.84 5.41 11.17
CA ALA A 184 -5.61 5.50 10.39
C ALA A 184 -4.38 5.86 11.24
N LEU A 185 -4.51 6.82 12.16
CA LEU A 185 -3.43 7.18 13.09
C LEU A 185 -3.07 6.03 14.04
N LYS A 186 -4.06 5.28 14.52
CA LYS A 186 -3.85 4.12 15.38
C LYS A 186 -3.15 2.98 14.64
N VAL A 187 -3.52 2.72 13.39
CA VAL A 187 -2.80 1.79 12.51
C VAL A 187 -1.36 2.25 12.33
N ASN A 188 -1.15 3.52 11.98
CA ASN A 188 0.17 4.09 11.77
C ASN A 188 1.07 3.96 13.01
N ASP A 189 0.55 4.30 14.20
CA ASP A 189 1.29 4.14 15.46
C ASP A 189 1.69 2.68 15.75
N TYR A 190 0.79 1.73 15.50
CA TYR A 190 1.12 0.30 15.60
C TYR A 190 2.23 -0.11 14.62
N LEU A 191 2.12 0.28 13.35
CA LEU A 191 3.12 -0.04 12.32
C LEU A 191 4.48 0.61 12.62
N ASN A 192 4.50 1.85 13.08
CA ASN A 192 5.70 2.56 13.53
C ASN A 192 6.40 1.80 14.65
N LYS A 193 5.67 1.41 15.70
CA LYS A 193 6.21 0.66 16.84
C LYS A 193 6.74 -0.70 16.40
N LYS A 194 6.00 -1.39 15.52
CA LYS A 194 6.40 -2.70 15.01
C LYS A 194 7.66 -2.60 14.15
N ALA A 195 7.72 -1.67 13.21
CA ALA A 195 8.89 -1.42 12.38
C ALA A 195 10.12 -1.05 13.25
N ALA A 196 9.96 -0.12 14.19
CA ALA A 196 11.04 0.30 15.09
C ALA A 196 11.59 -0.86 15.94
N SER A 197 10.73 -1.78 16.38
CA SER A 197 11.16 -2.98 17.12
C SER A 197 12.09 -3.91 16.34
N LEU A 198 12.10 -3.79 15.01
CA LEU A 198 12.94 -4.56 14.08
C LEU A 198 14.10 -3.72 13.50
N GLY A 199 14.34 -2.53 14.04
CA GLY A 199 15.34 -1.59 13.49
C GLY A 199 14.95 -0.98 12.14
N MET A 200 13.68 -1.06 11.76
CA MET A 200 13.15 -0.46 10.54
C MET A 200 12.54 0.92 10.82
N GLU A 201 12.58 1.78 9.82
CA GLU A 201 11.84 3.03 9.79
C GLU A 201 10.60 2.88 8.92
N HIS A 202 9.48 3.49 9.31
CA HIS A 202 8.25 3.50 8.52
C HIS A 202 7.99 4.90 8.00
N ALA A 203 8.32 5.16 6.74
CA ALA A 203 8.22 6.50 6.16
C ALA A 203 6.78 6.92 5.92
N ASP A 204 5.97 6.03 5.36
CA ASP A 204 4.55 6.25 5.09
C ASP A 204 3.86 4.96 4.70
N GLY A 205 2.54 5.03 4.64
CA GLY A 205 1.72 4.00 4.05
C GLY A 205 0.28 4.47 3.90
N LYS A 206 -0.59 3.53 3.56
CA LYS A 206 -2.02 3.78 3.43
C LYS A 206 -2.86 2.64 3.98
N ILE A 207 -4.12 2.96 4.25
CA ILE A 207 -5.18 1.98 4.48
C ILE A 207 -6.42 2.34 3.66
N GLU A 208 -7.24 1.32 3.40
CA GLU A 208 -8.59 1.47 2.87
C GLU A 208 -9.58 1.03 3.96
N MET A 209 -10.79 1.60 3.93
CA MET A 209 -11.83 1.30 4.91
C MET A 209 -13.17 1.06 4.24
N ALA A 210 -14.10 0.45 4.97
CA ALA A 210 -15.47 0.24 4.54
C ALA A 210 -16.43 0.58 5.68
N LEU A 211 -17.65 0.99 5.34
CA LEU A 211 -18.78 0.98 6.28
C LEU A 211 -19.51 -0.35 6.18
N THR A 212 -19.81 -0.96 7.32
CA THR A 212 -20.57 -2.22 7.42
C THR A 212 -22.09 -1.99 7.38
N PRO A 213 -22.93 -3.05 7.30
CA PRO A 213 -24.39 -2.93 7.49
C PRO A 213 -24.78 -2.29 8.84
N GLU A 214 -23.96 -2.49 9.86
CA GLU A 214 -24.12 -1.94 11.21
C GLU A 214 -23.69 -0.47 11.32
N ASN A 215 -23.25 0.15 10.21
CA ASN A 215 -22.74 1.53 10.13
C ASN A 215 -21.41 1.73 10.88
N GLU A 216 -20.60 0.68 10.97
CA GLU A 216 -19.29 0.72 11.62
C GLU A 216 -18.18 0.82 10.58
N LEU A 217 -17.11 1.57 10.86
CA LEU A 217 -15.93 1.60 10.03
C LEU A 217 -15.02 0.40 10.32
N VAL A 218 -14.58 -0.27 9.25
CA VAL A 218 -13.65 -1.40 9.32
C VAL A 218 -12.52 -1.22 8.32
N VAL A 219 -11.31 -1.63 8.71
CA VAL A 219 -10.16 -1.64 7.80
C VAL A 219 -10.32 -2.79 6.79
N VAL A 220 -10.10 -2.49 5.51
CA VAL A 220 -10.20 -3.45 4.42
C VAL A 220 -8.93 -3.46 3.57
N ASP A 221 -8.99 -4.20 2.47
CA ASP A 221 -7.86 -4.44 1.57
C ASP A 221 -6.70 -5.21 2.22
N VAL A 222 -5.50 -4.64 2.28
CA VAL A 222 -4.32 -5.25 2.90
C VAL A 222 -3.68 -4.26 3.86
N LEU A 223 -3.04 -4.78 4.91
CA LEU A 223 -2.63 -3.96 6.04
C LEU A 223 -1.15 -4.14 6.37
N GLY A 224 -0.42 -3.02 6.41
CA GLY A 224 0.95 -2.97 6.93
C GLY A 224 1.96 -3.80 6.13
N THR A 225 1.69 -4.05 4.84
CA THR A 225 2.56 -4.84 3.97
C THR A 225 3.59 -3.96 3.26
N LEU A 226 4.63 -4.59 2.70
CA LEU A 226 5.72 -3.91 1.97
C LEU A 226 5.27 -3.23 0.67
N ASP A 227 4.13 -3.63 0.10
CA ASP A 227 3.62 -3.03 -1.13
C ASP A 227 2.82 -1.74 -0.87
N GLU A 228 2.22 -1.64 0.32
CA GLU A 228 1.38 -0.49 0.75
C GLU A 228 2.09 0.47 1.71
N ASN A 229 3.29 0.11 2.17
CA ASN A 229 4.06 0.90 3.13
C ASN A 229 5.52 1.00 2.69
N ARG A 230 6.10 2.19 2.85
CA ARG A 230 7.53 2.41 2.63
C ARG A 230 8.28 2.21 3.94
N PHE A 231 8.72 0.97 4.16
CA PHE A 231 9.67 0.67 5.23
C PHE A 231 11.12 0.86 4.73
N LEU A 232 12.00 1.29 5.63
CA LEU A 232 13.43 1.44 5.38
C LEU A 232 14.25 0.71 6.44
N TYR A 233 15.41 0.20 6.04
CA TYR A 233 16.40 -0.35 6.94
C TYR A 233 17.76 0.27 6.61
N ASN A 234 18.34 1.00 7.57
CA ASN A 234 19.58 1.76 7.36
C ASN A 234 19.55 2.65 6.09
N GLY A 235 18.40 3.28 5.81
CA GLY A 235 18.19 4.14 4.64
C GLY A 235 17.83 3.41 3.34
N PHE A 236 17.80 2.08 3.31
CA PHE A 236 17.43 1.30 2.13
C PHE A 236 15.96 0.89 2.18
N HIS A 237 15.25 1.00 1.06
CA HIS A 237 13.85 0.59 0.97
C HIS A 237 13.69 -0.93 1.08
N LEU A 238 12.71 -1.35 1.87
CA LEU A 238 12.27 -2.74 2.00
C LEU A 238 10.99 -2.98 1.20
N SER A 239 10.99 -2.65 -0.09
CA SER A 239 9.79 -2.79 -0.94
C SER A 239 10.15 -2.87 -2.42
N LYS A 240 9.12 -2.98 -3.27
CA LYS A 240 9.22 -2.81 -4.73
C LYS A 240 9.89 -1.50 -5.18
N GLN A 241 10.17 -0.55 -4.29
CA GLN A 241 10.99 0.62 -4.62
C GLN A 241 12.38 0.22 -5.15
N VAL A 242 12.97 -0.87 -4.62
CA VAL A 242 14.22 -1.44 -5.15
C VAL A 242 14.14 -1.76 -6.64
N LEU A 243 13.01 -2.33 -7.07
CA LEU A 243 12.77 -2.65 -8.48
C LEU A 243 12.63 -1.37 -9.32
N ARG A 244 11.95 -0.33 -8.80
CA ARG A 244 11.86 0.97 -9.47
C ARG A 244 13.23 1.59 -9.64
N ASP A 245 14.05 1.57 -8.60
CA ASP A 245 15.37 2.17 -8.63
C ASP A 245 16.26 1.46 -9.65
N TYR A 246 16.21 0.12 -9.72
CA TYR A 246 16.89 -0.63 -10.78
C TYR A 246 16.41 -0.24 -12.18
N TYR A 247 15.10 -0.25 -12.44
CA TYR A 247 14.59 0.07 -13.78
C TYR A 247 14.95 1.50 -14.23
N LYS A 248 15.03 2.47 -13.30
CA LYS A 248 15.50 3.84 -13.61
C LYS A 248 16.93 3.90 -14.14
N THR A 249 17.76 2.90 -13.84
CA THR A 249 19.12 2.78 -14.39
C THR A 249 19.13 2.23 -15.82
N THR A 250 18.01 1.64 -16.28
CA THR A 250 17.91 1.02 -17.60
C THR A 250 17.39 2.02 -18.65
N PRO A 251 17.74 1.87 -19.93
CA PRO A 251 17.19 2.70 -21.01
C PRO A 251 15.66 2.65 -21.12
N TRP A 252 15.05 1.57 -20.63
CA TRP A 252 13.61 1.37 -20.69
C TRP A 252 12.82 2.43 -19.90
N TYR A 253 13.38 2.98 -18.82
CA TYR A 253 12.68 4.00 -18.05
C TYR A 253 12.36 5.25 -18.87
N ALA A 254 13.27 5.69 -19.72
CA ALA A 254 13.03 6.81 -20.63
C ALA A 254 11.95 6.48 -21.68
N VAL A 255 11.89 5.21 -22.11
CA VAL A 255 10.88 4.73 -23.08
C VAL A 255 9.49 4.79 -22.46
N ILE A 256 9.28 4.22 -21.27
CA ILE A 256 7.96 4.18 -20.65
C ILE A 256 7.45 5.59 -20.31
N GLU A 257 8.31 6.50 -19.84
CA GLU A 257 7.89 7.88 -19.54
C GLU A 257 7.45 8.61 -20.81
N LYS A 258 8.18 8.45 -21.91
CA LYS A 258 7.78 9.00 -23.22
C LYS A 258 6.46 8.40 -23.72
N GLU A 259 6.28 7.09 -23.59
CA GLU A 259 5.05 6.41 -24.02
C GLU A 259 3.82 6.89 -23.23
N LYS A 260 3.98 7.19 -21.94
CA LYS A 260 2.91 7.80 -21.14
C LYS A 260 2.57 9.21 -21.59
N GLU A 261 3.58 10.03 -21.92
CA GLU A 261 3.37 11.37 -22.49
C GLU A 261 2.65 11.32 -23.84
N GLU A 262 2.89 10.26 -24.63
CA GLU A 262 2.18 9.96 -25.88
C GLU A 262 0.76 9.39 -25.66
N GLY A 263 0.35 9.19 -24.41
CA GLY A 263 -0.99 8.73 -24.03
C GLY A 263 -1.22 7.22 -24.17
N LYS A 264 -0.16 6.41 -24.27
CA LYS A 264 -0.30 4.96 -24.31
C LYS A 264 -0.93 4.42 -23.03
N GLY A 265 -1.81 3.44 -23.21
CA GLY A 265 -2.47 2.74 -22.11
C GLY A 265 -1.74 1.46 -21.68
N HIS A 266 -2.24 0.85 -20.60
CA HIS A 266 -1.79 -0.49 -20.18
C HIS A 266 -1.90 -1.50 -21.33
N GLY A 267 -0.86 -2.32 -21.51
CA GLY A 267 -0.78 -3.32 -22.59
C GLY A 267 -0.22 -2.79 -23.91
N GLU A 268 -0.06 -1.47 -24.05
CA GLU A 268 0.55 -0.83 -25.23
C GLU A 268 2.01 -0.41 -25.00
N PHE A 269 2.44 -0.42 -23.73
CA PHE A 269 3.79 -0.08 -23.32
C PHE A 269 4.81 -1.10 -23.83
N THR A 270 5.98 -0.58 -24.21
CA THR A 270 7.14 -1.41 -24.55
C THR A 270 7.50 -2.31 -23.36
N VAL A 271 7.73 -3.60 -23.62
CA VAL A 271 8.09 -4.58 -22.58
C VAL A 271 9.52 -4.33 -22.10
N PRO A 272 9.78 -4.23 -20.78
CA PRO A 272 11.14 -4.08 -20.25
C PRO A 272 11.98 -5.34 -20.50
N SER A 273 13.30 -5.18 -20.42
CA SER A 273 14.19 -6.32 -20.29
C SER A 273 13.94 -7.04 -18.95
N LYS A 274 14.22 -8.36 -18.94
CA LYS A 274 14.13 -9.16 -17.72
C LYS A 274 15.07 -8.63 -16.64
N LEU A 275 14.64 -8.74 -15.39
CA LEU A 275 15.50 -8.49 -14.25
C LEU A 275 16.65 -9.51 -14.18
N PRO A 276 17.83 -9.13 -13.66
CA PRO A 276 18.86 -10.08 -13.28
C PRO A 276 18.32 -11.09 -12.27
N GLU A 277 18.66 -12.37 -12.43
CA GLU A 277 18.21 -13.45 -11.54
C GLU A 277 18.60 -13.17 -10.07
N GLU A 278 19.81 -12.64 -9.86
CA GLU A 278 20.29 -12.22 -8.54
C GLU A 278 19.39 -11.15 -7.89
N LEU A 279 18.90 -10.18 -8.66
CA LEU A 279 18.00 -9.15 -8.13
C LEU A 279 16.63 -9.73 -7.78
N ILE A 280 16.11 -10.66 -8.59
CA ILE A 280 14.86 -11.37 -8.28
C ILE A 280 14.99 -12.13 -6.96
N GLU A 281 16.11 -12.84 -6.77
CA GLU A 281 16.38 -13.60 -5.56
C GLU A 281 16.53 -12.68 -4.33
N LEU A 282 17.28 -11.58 -4.45
CA LEU A 282 17.44 -10.60 -3.38
C LEU A 282 16.11 -10.00 -2.95
N VAL A 283 15.26 -9.62 -3.90
CA VAL A 283 13.94 -9.07 -3.59
C VAL A 283 13.03 -10.15 -3.00
N SER A 284 13.06 -11.38 -3.51
CA SER A 284 12.33 -12.50 -2.88
C SER A 284 12.76 -12.72 -1.43
N ASN A 285 14.07 -12.73 -1.16
CA ASN A 285 14.63 -12.87 0.18
C ASN A 285 14.25 -11.67 1.06
N MET A 286 14.18 -10.46 0.53
CA MET A 286 13.72 -9.28 1.26
C MET A 286 12.29 -9.44 1.78
N TYR A 287 11.34 -9.83 0.92
CA TYR A 287 9.95 -10.05 1.34
C TYR A 287 9.83 -11.17 2.38
N LYS A 288 10.56 -12.28 2.19
CA LYS A 288 10.56 -13.41 3.13
C LYS A 288 11.21 -13.04 4.47
N ALA A 289 12.37 -12.39 4.46
CA ALA A 289 13.12 -12.00 5.66
C ALA A 289 12.32 -11.03 6.53
N VAL A 290 11.75 -9.98 5.91
CA VAL A 290 10.84 -9.07 6.62
C VAL A 290 9.67 -9.85 7.21
N THR A 291 9.06 -10.76 6.46
CA THR A 291 7.91 -11.54 6.97
C THR A 291 8.29 -12.38 8.19
N VAL A 292 9.43 -13.08 8.14
CA VAL A 292 9.91 -13.93 9.25
C VAL A 292 10.17 -13.08 10.49
N GLU A 293 10.87 -11.96 10.36
CA GLU A 293 11.16 -11.06 11.49
C GLU A 293 9.91 -10.32 12.00
N TRP A 294 9.01 -9.93 11.08
CA TRP A 294 7.77 -9.23 11.40
C TRP A 294 6.78 -10.12 12.14
N THR A 295 6.58 -11.34 11.69
CA THR A 295 5.62 -12.27 12.31
C THR A 295 6.23 -13.07 13.47
N GLY A 296 7.55 -13.24 13.48
CA GLY A 296 8.25 -14.18 14.36
C GLY A 296 8.10 -15.65 13.93
N GLU A 297 7.41 -15.93 12.82
CA GLU A 297 7.20 -17.28 12.30
C GLU A 297 8.33 -17.70 11.35
N LYS A 298 8.96 -18.85 11.62
CA LYS A 298 10.01 -19.43 10.78
C LYS A 298 9.43 -20.13 9.54
N THR A 299 8.78 -19.34 8.67
CA THR A 299 8.12 -19.85 7.46
C THR A 299 9.13 -20.30 6.40
N TRP A 300 10.24 -19.59 6.27
CA TRP A 300 11.31 -19.91 5.32
C TRP A 300 12.67 -19.92 6.01
N ASP A 301 13.60 -20.71 5.46
CA ASP A 301 15.03 -20.60 5.75
C ASP A 301 15.62 -19.51 4.84
N VAL A 302 15.76 -18.31 5.38
CA VAL A 302 16.21 -17.11 4.66
C VAL A 302 17.16 -16.29 5.53
N PRO A 303 18.05 -15.49 4.90
CA PRO A 303 18.88 -14.56 5.65
C PRO A 303 18.03 -13.54 6.42
N SER A 304 18.62 -12.94 7.46
CA SER A 304 18.03 -11.80 8.16
C SER A 304 17.86 -10.59 7.23
N VAL A 305 16.98 -9.66 7.60
CA VAL A 305 16.80 -8.39 6.87
C VAL A 305 18.13 -7.66 6.75
N ALA A 306 18.94 -7.66 7.81
CA ALA A 306 20.27 -7.05 7.81
C ALA A 306 21.17 -7.65 6.72
N GLU A 307 21.26 -8.98 6.65
CA GLU A 307 22.08 -9.69 5.65
C GLU A 307 21.57 -9.46 4.22
N VAL A 308 20.25 -9.49 4.00
CA VAL A 308 19.66 -9.20 2.68
C VAL A 308 20.01 -7.79 2.22
N ILE A 309 19.98 -6.81 3.12
CA ILE A 309 20.37 -5.42 2.77
C ILE A 309 21.85 -5.31 2.45
N GLU A 310 22.74 -6.01 3.17
CA GLU A 310 24.17 -6.04 2.82
C GLU A 310 24.41 -6.69 1.46
N GLN A 311 23.71 -7.78 1.14
CA GLN A 311 23.78 -8.41 -0.18
C GLN A 311 23.26 -7.47 -1.28
N TYR A 312 22.16 -6.74 -1.02
CA TYR A 312 21.64 -5.76 -1.97
C TYR A 312 22.60 -4.58 -2.19
N LYS A 313 23.29 -4.10 -1.15
CA LYS A 313 24.35 -3.09 -1.29
C LYS A 313 25.48 -3.58 -2.19
N ALA A 314 25.95 -4.81 -1.96
CA ALA A 314 26.99 -5.42 -2.78
C ALA A 314 26.55 -5.55 -4.25
N PHE A 315 25.29 -5.96 -4.49
CA PHE A 315 24.70 -5.98 -5.83
C PHE A 315 24.72 -4.60 -6.50
N LEU A 316 24.30 -3.55 -5.79
CA LEU A 316 24.34 -2.19 -6.32
C LEU A 316 25.77 -1.73 -6.65
N GLU A 317 26.75 -2.07 -5.82
CA GLU A 317 28.16 -1.72 -6.08
C GLU A 317 28.75 -2.45 -7.28
N ALA A 318 28.39 -3.72 -7.49
CA ALA A 318 28.83 -4.51 -8.63
C ALA A 318 28.19 -4.07 -9.97
N ASN A 319 27.07 -3.35 -9.93
CA ASN A 319 26.28 -2.93 -11.09
C ASN A 319 26.23 -1.40 -11.28
N LYS A 320 27.14 -0.64 -10.64
CA LYS A 320 27.37 0.79 -10.90
C LYS A 320 28.20 1.01 -12.18
#